data_AF-A0A336N2U1-F1
#
_entry.id   AF-A0A336N2U1-F1
#
_cell.length_a   1.000
_cell.length_b   1.000
_cell.length_c   1.000
_cell.angle_alpha   90.00
_cell.angle_beta   90.00
_cell.angle_gamma   90.00
#
_symmetry.space_group_name_H-M   'P 1'
#
loop_
_entity.id
_entity.type
_entity.pdbx_description
1 polymer ?
#
loop_
_entity_poly.entity_id
_entity_poly.type
_entity_poly.pdbx_seq_one_letter_code
_entity_poly.pdbx_strand_id
1 'polypeptide(L)'
;MGQYKKFWFLLVAVLIGAFSILGYYGFEIYREAPPIPKQYVTEQGEPVITHDNILHGQTAWQTTGGMQLGSVWGHGAYQAPDWTADWLHRELTNWLDIVANQEYGKNFADLNDDQQTILKTV
;
A
#
# COMPACT_ATOMS: atom_id res chain seq x y z
N MET A 1 22.08 -44.81 -7.78
CA MET A 1 22.13 -43.59 -8.62
C MET A 1 22.79 -43.89 -9.98
N GLY A 2 22.13 -44.60 -10.89
CA GLY A 2 22.75 -45.11 -12.14
C GLY A 2 22.39 -44.27 -13.37
N GLN A 3 21.26 -44.58 -14.01
CA GLN A 3 20.84 -43.98 -15.29
C GLN A 3 20.33 -42.53 -15.20
N TYR A 4 19.86 -42.10 -14.03
CA TYR A 4 19.25 -40.76 -13.85
C TYR A 4 20.19 -39.71 -13.24
N LYS A 5 21.49 -40.00 -13.10
CA LYS A 5 22.47 -39.07 -12.50
C LYS A 5 22.42 -37.69 -13.16
N LYS A 6 22.35 -37.63 -14.49
CA LYS A 6 22.25 -36.37 -15.24
C LYS A 6 20.99 -35.56 -14.88
N PHE A 7 19.84 -36.23 -14.75
CA PHE A 7 18.59 -35.57 -14.36
C PHE A 7 18.59 -35.13 -12.90
N TRP A 8 19.21 -35.90 -12.00
CA TRP A 8 19.40 -35.49 -10.61
C TRP A 8 20.30 -34.27 -10.47
N PHE A 9 21.42 -34.22 -11.22
CA PHE A 9 22.28 -33.02 -11.25
C PHE A 9 21.54 -31.82 -11.84
N LEU A 10 20.77 -32.01 -12.91
CA LEU A 10 19.95 -30.94 -13.49
C LEU A 10 18.90 -30.43 -12.49
N LEU A 11 18.20 -31.32 -11.79
CA LEU A 11 17.22 -30.94 -10.77
C LEU A 11 17.90 -30.13 -9.65
N VAL A 12 19.03 -30.61 -9.12
CA VAL A 12 19.77 -29.89 -8.08
C VAL A 12 20.24 -28.52 -8.58
N ALA A 13 20.72 -28.43 -9.82
CA ALA A 13 21.12 -27.15 -10.42
C ALA A 13 19.94 -26.17 -10.55
N VAL A 14 18.76 -26.65 -10.98
CA VAL A 14 17.53 -25.84 -11.06
C VAL A 14 17.10 -25.38 -9.67
N LEU A 15 17.11 -26.26 -8.68
CA LEU A 15 16.77 -25.90 -7.31
C LEU A 15 17.74 -24.85 -6.76
N ILE A 16 19.04 -25.04 -6.90
CA ILE A 16 20.03 -24.05 -6.46
C ILE A 16 19.79 -22.71 -7.15
N GLY A 17 19.63 -22.69 -8.48
CA GLY A 17 19.36 -21.46 -9.22
C GLY A 17 18.08 -20.74 -8.76
N ALA A 18 16.97 -21.48 -8.64
CA ALA A 18 15.69 -20.93 -8.22
C ALA A 18 15.72 -20.40 -6.77
N PHE A 19 16.29 -21.17 -5.83
CA PHE A 19 16.39 -20.75 -4.43
C PHE A 19 17.39 -19.61 -4.23
N SER A 20 18.46 -19.53 -5.03
CA SER A 20 19.37 -18.39 -5.01
C SER A 20 18.68 -17.10 -5.47
N ILE A 21 17.92 -17.15 -6.57
CA ILE A 21 17.15 -16.00 -7.06
C ILE A 21 16.10 -15.59 -6.01
N LEU A 22 15.32 -16.55 -5.49
CA LEU A 22 14.31 -16.29 -4.47
C LEU A 22 14.91 -15.70 -3.19
N GLY A 23 16.04 -16.23 -2.73
CA GLY A 23 16.74 -15.74 -1.54
C GLY A 23 17.29 -14.34 -1.71
N TYR A 24 17.87 -14.04 -2.87
CA TYR A 24 18.39 -12.71 -3.19
C TYR A 24 17.28 -11.65 -3.18
N TYR A 25 16.20 -11.87 -3.93
CA TYR A 25 15.09 -10.93 -3.98
C TYR A 25 14.29 -10.88 -2.67
N GLY A 26 14.22 -11.99 -1.92
CA GLY A 26 13.66 -11.99 -0.57
C GLY A 26 14.41 -11.04 0.36
N PHE A 27 15.75 -11.03 0.30
CA PHE A 27 16.56 -10.08 1.06
C PHE A 27 16.33 -8.63 0.64
N GLU A 28 16.22 -8.37 -0.67
CA GLU A 28 15.95 -7.03 -1.21
C GLU A 28 14.59 -6.49 -0.74
N ILE A 29 13.54 -7.33 -0.75
CA ILE A 29 12.20 -6.99 -0.22
C ILE A 29 12.28 -6.56 1.25
N TYR A 30 13.06 -7.25 2.09
CA TYR A 30 13.21 -6.87 3.50
C TYR A 30 13.89 -5.50 3.69
N ARG A 31 14.80 -5.13 2.79
CA ARG A 31 15.54 -3.87 2.86
C ARG A 31 14.71 -2.70 2.33
N GLU A 32 13.89 -2.96 1.31
CA GLU A 32 13.16 -1.93 0.55
C GLU A 32 11.67 -1.87 0.90
N ALA A 33 11.22 -2.68 1.85
CA ALA A 33 9.87 -2.59 2.39
C ALA A 33 9.59 -1.16 2.91
N PRO A 34 8.39 -0.62 2.63
CA PRO A 34 8.03 0.72 3.08
C PRO A 34 8.11 0.78 4.61
N PRO A 35 8.97 1.65 5.19
CA PRO A 35 9.15 1.72 6.63
C PRO A 35 7.89 2.30 7.28
N ILE A 36 7.43 1.67 8.37
CA ILE A 36 6.34 2.22 9.19
C ILE A 36 6.92 3.38 10.02
N PRO A 37 6.44 4.63 9.83
CA PRO A 37 6.98 5.77 10.56
C PRO A 37 6.75 5.65 12.07
N LYS A 38 7.64 6.24 12.87
CA LYS A 38 7.48 6.27 14.34
C LYS A 38 6.22 7.02 14.77
N GLN A 39 5.93 8.12 14.09
CA GLN A 39 4.76 8.94 14.29
C GLN A 39 4.48 9.82 13.08
N TYR A 40 3.21 10.15 12.87
CA TYR A 40 2.74 11.22 12.00
C TYR A 40 2.33 12.39 12.90
N VAL A 41 2.81 13.59 12.57
CA VAL A 41 2.53 14.83 13.31
C VAL A 41 1.88 15.85 12.39
N THR A 42 1.10 16.76 12.96
CA THR A 42 0.58 17.92 12.22
C THR A 42 1.71 18.91 11.90
N GLU A 43 1.41 19.93 11.09
CA GLU A 43 2.35 21.04 10.83
C GLU A 43 2.76 21.79 12.11
N GLN A 44 1.91 21.77 13.14
CA GLN A 44 2.18 22.37 14.45
C GLN A 44 2.97 21.43 15.38
N GLY A 45 3.27 20.20 14.95
CA GLY A 45 4.03 19.20 15.71
C GLY A 45 3.18 18.32 16.63
N GLU A 46 1.85 18.39 16.56
CA GLU A 46 0.97 17.58 17.39
C GLU A 46 0.88 16.14 16.85
N PRO A 47 1.05 15.10 17.67
CA PRO A 47 1.00 13.72 17.22
C PRO A 47 -0.42 13.31 16.83
N VAL A 48 -0.57 12.71 15.64
CA VAL A 48 -1.86 12.24 15.09
C VAL A 48 -1.95 10.71 15.12
N ILE A 49 -0.95 10.02 14.59
CA ILE A 49 -0.89 8.56 14.52
C ILE A 49 0.50 8.10 14.93
N THR A 50 0.59 7.13 15.84
CA THR A 50 1.87 6.51 16.22
C THR A 50 2.07 5.16 15.54
N HIS A 51 3.32 4.69 15.51
CA HIS A 51 3.67 3.35 15.06
C HIS A 51 2.79 2.26 15.70
N ASP A 52 2.59 2.34 17.02
CA ASP A 52 1.82 1.33 17.75
C ASP A 52 0.33 1.40 17.41
N ASN A 53 -0.21 2.57 17.10
CA ASN A 53 -1.58 2.67 16.59
C ASN A 53 -1.74 1.96 15.25
N ILE A 54 -0.73 2.03 14.37
CA ILE A 54 -0.76 1.34 13.06
C ILE A 54 -0.73 -0.17 13.27
N LEU A 55 0.16 -0.69 14.13
CA LEU A 55 0.24 -2.13 14.41
C LEU A 55 -1.02 -2.66 15.12
N HIS A 56 -1.59 -1.88 16.05
CA HIS A 56 -2.87 -2.22 16.66
C HIS A 56 -4.01 -2.19 15.64
N GLY A 57 -4.02 -1.23 14.72
CA GLY A 57 -4.96 -1.17 13.60
C GLY A 57 -4.84 -2.38 12.67
N GLN A 58 -3.62 -2.81 12.36
CA GLN A 58 -3.37 -4.05 11.59
C GLN A 58 -3.93 -5.28 12.32
N THR A 59 -3.73 -5.36 13.64
CA THR A 59 -4.28 -6.46 14.45
C THR A 59 -5.81 -6.40 14.47
N ALA A 60 -6.41 -5.22 14.66
CA ALA A 60 -7.85 -5.04 14.61
C ALA A 60 -8.44 -5.40 13.24
N TRP A 61 -7.77 -5.07 12.13
CA TRP A 61 -8.18 -5.50 10.80
C TRP A 61 -8.14 -7.03 10.63
N GLN A 62 -7.15 -7.70 11.22
CA GLN A 62 -7.11 -9.17 11.21
C GLN A 62 -8.30 -9.78 11.97
N THR A 63 -8.76 -9.15 13.06
CA THR A 63 -9.90 -9.67 13.84
C THR A 63 -11.25 -9.46 13.16
N THR A 64 -11.39 -8.50 12.23
CA THR A 64 -12.63 -8.33 11.45
C THR A 64 -12.78 -9.32 10.29
N GLY A 65 -11.78 -10.20 10.07
CA GLY A 65 -11.73 -11.16 8.97
C GLY A 65 -10.64 -10.85 7.92
N GLY A 66 -9.96 -9.70 8.04
CA GLY A 66 -8.82 -9.31 7.22
C GLY A 66 -9.13 -9.36 5.72
N MET A 67 -8.32 -10.13 4.99
CA MET A 67 -8.44 -10.32 3.54
C MET A 67 -9.71 -11.09 3.10
N GLN A 68 -10.49 -11.65 4.02
CA GLN A 68 -11.75 -12.32 3.67
C GLN A 68 -12.91 -11.32 3.50
N LEU A 69 -12.78 -10.11 4.07
CA LEU A 69 -13.82 -9.09 3.98
C LEU A 69 -13.71 -8.29 2.66
N GLY A 70 -12.51 -7.80 2.36
CA GLY A 70 -12.16 -7.05 1.15
C GLY A 70 -10.67 -7.20 0.85
N SER A 71 -10.09 -6.29 0.08
CA SER A 71 -8.66 -6.31 -0.23
C SER A 71 -7.87 -5.15 0.36
N VAL A 72 -6.58 -5.38 0.58
CA VAL A 72 -5.57 -4.36 0.89
C VAL A 72 -4.41 -4.59 -0.06
N TRP A 73 -3.93 -3.53 -0.72
CA TRP A 73 -2.92 -3.64 -1.78
C TRP A 73 -3.26 -4.69 -2.86
N GLY A 74 -4.54 -4.80 -3.23
CA GLY A 74 -5.03 -5.73 -4.23
C GLY A 74 -5.14 -7.19 -3.79
N HIS A 75 -4.76 -7.52 -2.56
CA HIS A 75 -4.83 -8.89 -2.02
C HIS A 75 -6.02 -9.03 -1.07
N GLY A 76 -6.97 -9.88 -1.43
CA GLY A 76 -8.11 -10.24 -0.59
C GLY A 76 -9.36 -10.60 -1.38
N ALA A 77 -10.52 -10.48 -0.73
CA ALA A 77 -11.82 -10.76 -1.30
C ALA A 77 -12.30 -9.61 -2.20
N TYR A 78 -13.22 -9.92 -3.12
CA TYR A 78 -13.64 -9.01 -4.18
C TYR A 78 -15.06 -8.43 -4.00
N GLN A 79 -15.73 -8.75 -2.88
CA GLN A 79 -17.10 -8.29 -2.63
C GLN A 79 -17.13 -6.88 -2.01
N ALA A 80 -16.24 -6.63 -1.03
CA ALA A 80 -15.98 -5.29 -0.51
C ALA A 80 -14.89 -4.61 -1.36
N PRO A 81 -14.72 -3.27 -1.29
CA PRO A 81 -13.69 -2.58 -2.04
C PRO A 81 -12.27 -2.95 -1.57
N ASP A 82 -11.28 -2.50 -2.33
CA ASP A 82 -9.92 -2.40 -1.83
C ASP A 82 -9.80 -1.19 -0.90
N TRP A 83 -9.48 -1.44 0.37
CA TRP A 83 -9.44 -0.39 1.39
C TRP A 83 -8.31 0.61 1.17
N THR A 84 -7.19 0.20 0.57
CA THR A 84 -6.11 1.13 0.22
C THR A 84 -6.55 2.07 -0.88
N ALA A 85 -7.20 1.54 -1.93
CA ALA A 85 -7.68 2.35 -3.04
C ALA A 85 -8.84 3.29 -2.63
N ASP A 86 -9.84 2.78 -1.90
CA ASP A 86 -11.00 3.56 -1.47
C ASP A 86 -10.60 4.66 -0.48
N TRP A 87 -9.72 4.37 0.49
CA TRP A 87 -9.19 5.39 1.40
C TRP A 87 -8.43 6.48 0.64
N LEU A 88 -7.48 6.10 -0.21
CA LEU A 88 -6.66 7.06 -0.98
C LEU A 88 -7.54 7.95 -1.85
N HIS A 89 -8.54 7.38 -2.53
CA HIS A 89 -9.45 8.16 -3.34
C HIS A 89 -10.24 9.19 -2.52
N ARG A 90 -10.85 8.75 -1.40
CA ARG A 90 -11.62 9.64 -0.51
C ARG A 90 -10.76 10.73 0.10
N GLU A 91 -9.55 10.40 0.52
CA GLU A 91 -8.59 11.36 1.07
C GLU A 91 -8.26 12.44 0.04
N LEU A 92 -7.93 12.05 -1.20
CA LEU A 92 -7.64 12.99 -2.28
C LEU A 92 -8.85 13.87 -2.64
N THR A 93 -10.04 13.30 -2.76
CA THR A 93 -11.24 14.09 -3.09
C THR A 93 -11.59 15.07 -1.98
N ASN A 94 -11.48 14.66 -0.72
CA ASN A 94 -11.73 15.53 0.42
C ASN A 94 -10.67 16.65 0.52
N TRP A 95 -9.41 16.33 0.26
CA TRP A 95 -8.34 17.32 0.22
C TRP A 95 -8.58 18.35 -0.89
N LEU A 96 -8.94 17.90 -2.09
CA LEU A 96 -9.30 18.79 -3.21
C LEU A 96 -10.47 19.71 -2.88
N ASP A 97 -11.51 19.20 -2.21
CA ASP A 97 -12.64 20.02 -1.78
C ASP A 97 -12.26 21.05 -0.71
N ILE A 98 -11.38 20.69 0.24
CA ILE A 98 -10.86 21.62 1.25
C ILE A 98 -10.10 22.77 0.56
N VAL A 99 -9.17 22.44 -0.33
CA VAL A 99 -8.34 23.44 -1.03
C VAL A 99 -9.19 24.29 -1.99
N ALA A 100 -10.11 23.68 -2.74
CA ALA A 100 -11.03 24.38 -3.63
C ALA A 100 -11.90 25.41 -2.88
N ASN A 101 -12.41 25.04 -1.70
CA ASN A 101 -13.18 25.96 -0.87
C ASN A 101 -12.31 27.10 -0.32
N GLN A 102 -11.06 26.83 0.04
CA GLN A 102 -10.12 27.85 0.52
C GLN A 102 -9.74 28.86 -0.58
N GLU A 103 -9.51 28.42 -1.82
CA GLU A 103 -9.08 29.30 -2.91
C GLU A 103 -10.23 29.98 -3.67
N TYR A 104 -11.34 29.27 -3.89
CA TYR A 104 -12.41 29.71 -4.79
C TYR A 104 -13.80 29.79 -4.12
N GLY A 105 -13.92 29.37 -2.85
CA GLY A 105 -15.19 29.38 -2.11
C GLY A 105 -16.25 28.42 -2.68
N LYS A 106 -15.82 27.38 -3.39
CA LYS A 106 -16.67 26.37 -4.04
C LYS A 106 -16.09 24.98 -3.85
N ASN A 107 -16.91 23.95 -3.99
CA ASN A 107 -16.43 22.57 -4.04
C ASN A 107 -15.64 22.33 -5.33
N PHE A 108 -14.74 21.34 -5.30
CA PHE A 108 -13.87 21.02 -6.43
C PHE A 108 -14.68 20.71 -7.71
N ALA A 109 -15.80 20.02 -7.55
CA ALA A 109 -16.70 19.64 -8.65
C ALA A 109 -17.38 20.85 -9.34
N ASP A 110 -17.48 22.00 -8.67
CA ASP A 110 -18.13 23.21 -9.18
C ASP A 110 -17.14 24.20 -9.84
N LEU A 111 -15.85 23.85 -9.84
CA LEU A 111 -14.79 24.62 -10.50
C LEU A 111 -14.77 24.36 -12.00
N ASN A 112 -14.27 25.33 -12.78
CA ASN A 112 -14.03 25.12 -14.20
C ASN A 112 -12.78 24.24 -14.44
N ASP A 113 -12.62 23.74 -15.67
CA ASP A 113 -11.58 22.79 -16.02
C ASP A 113 -10.15 23.31 -15.75
N ASP A 114 -9.92 24.60 -15.98
CA ASP A 114 -8.61 25.24 -15.73
C ASP A 114 -8.28 25.24 -14.23
N GLN A 115 -9.24 25.66 -13.39
CA GLN A 115 -9.10 25.67 -11.93
C GLN A 115 -8.89 24.26 -11.36
N GLN A 116 -9.63 23.27 -11.86
CA GLN A 116 -9.45 21.88 -11.44
C GLN A 116 -8.06 21.34 -11.81
N THR A 117 -7.55 21.72 -12.98
CA THR A 117 -6.23 21.28 -13.46
C THR A 117 -5.12 21.85 -12.60
N ILE A 118 -5.23 23.13 -12.21
CA ILE A 118 -4.28 23.77 -11.31
C ILE A 118 -4.20 23.00 -9.99
N LEU A 119 -5.34 22.74 -9.34
CA LEU A 119 -5.37 22.05 -8.04
C LEU A 119 -4.88 20.59 -8.08
N LYS A 120 -4.99 19.90 -9.22
CA LYS A 120 -4.48 18.53 -9.40
C LYS A 120 -2.96 18.47 -9.65
N THR A 121 -2.33 19.61 -9.92
CA THR A 121 -0.90 19.68 -10.28
C THR A 121 -0.02 20.14 -9.10
N VAL A 122 -0.64 20.71 -8.07
CA VAL A 122 0.00 21.04 -6.78
C VAL A 122 0.27 19.76 -6.00
#